data_AF-A0AA41HBY2-F1
#
_entry.id   AF-A0AA41HBY2-F1
#
_cell.length_a   1.000
_cell.length_b   1.000
_cell.length_c   1.000
_cell.angle_alpha   90.00
_cell.angle_beta   90.00
_cell.angle_gamma   90.00
#
_symmetry.space_group_name_H-M   'P 1'
#
loop_
_entity.id
_entity.type
_entity.pdbx_description
1 polymer ?
#
loop_
_entity_poly.entity_id
_entity_poly.type
_entity_poly.pdbx_seq_one_letter_code
_entity_poly.pdbx_strand_id
1 'polypeptide(L)'
;MKTALIATSIAMAVCATTPALAWEQETHRQIVLDAVNYMKNNPSTTNYNKLVAGVTRAGFTVDQFATALGQGAYDVDDFADTYICGASTGDCQLAPVWGAGASIVKYTSYWHFQNHTSGADVHGNPFGGYNYAKLGMAGDIDNMAAGWLYGDYLDDGAGGLKGWFGDSSKYNSYGVTEAHYRFGGVSSASQYADFETMPFQPIDNLGQYWWQQFLAQPTAQSLGFTLHTTDLLQPHHTWATSAHNHSSWEQWVRDNYASQHLNDPALVSAALADFTPLAPAAVDIRPLLTQGGSYSYANGGIVLSSTDQGDRTRVAQMMIPHSIAMVVVVLNRAAERLAN
;
A
#
# COMPACT_ATOMS: atom_id res chain seq x y z
N MET A 1 45.55 7.09 -49.53
CA MET A 1 45.91 7.44 -48.14
C MET A 1 44.63 7.98 -47.51
N LYS A 2 43.96 7.18 -46.67
CA LYS A 2 44.11 7.16 -45.20
C LYS A 2 43.60 8.44 -44.50
N THR A 3 42.32 8.42 -44.14
CA THR A 3 41.84 9.02 -42.88
C THR A 3 40.72 8.11 -42.36
N ALA A 4 41.02 7.32 -41.34
CA ALA A 4 40.04 6.45 -40.69
C ALA A 4 39.35 7.25 -39.59
N LEU A 5 38.02 7.35 -39.64
CA LEU A 5 37.23 7.80 -38.50
C LEU A 5 36.97 6.60 -37.60
N ILE A 6 37.64 6.59 -36.45
CA ILE A 6 37.45 5.60 -35.41
C ILE A 6 36.11 5.87 -34.73
N ALA A 7 35.12 5.01 -34.99
CA ALA A 7 33.89 4.98 -34.22
C ALA A 7 34.21 4.49 -32.80
N THR A 8 34.33 5.42 -31.86
CA THR A 8 34.55 5.08 -30.45
C THR A 8 33.22 4.67 -29.84
N SER A 9 32.89 3.38 -29.93
CA SER A 9 31.73 2.79 -29.27
C SER A 9 31.92 2.83 -27.76
N ILE A 10 31.51 3.92 -27.11
CA ILE A 10 31.31 3.94 -25.66
C ILE A 10 30.03 3.13 -25.39
N ALA A 11 30.22 1.82 -25.28
CA ALA A 11 29.24 0.95 -24.64
C ALA A 11 29.24 1.28 -23.14
N MET A 12 28.52 2.33 -22.75
CA MET A 12 28.01 2.40 -21.38
C MET A 12 27.08 1.21 -21.21
N ALA A 13 27.61 0.16 -20.57
CA ALA A 13 26.78 -0.82 -19.89
C ALA A 13 26.06 -0.07 -18.77
N VAL A 14 24.93 0.56 -19.12
CA VAL A 14 23.94 0.98 -18.16
C VAL A 14 23.43 -0.31 -17.54
N CYS A 15 24.01 -0.68 -16.40
CA CYS A 15 23.32 -1.54 -15.46
C CYS A 15 21.95 -0.88 -15.24
N ALA A 16 20.88 -1.57 -15.63
CA ALA A 16 19.53 -1.11 -15.39
C ALA A 16 19.30 -1.14 -13.87
N THR A 17 19.69 -0.06 -13.20
CA THR A 17 19.25 0.24 -11.84
C THR A 17 17.76 0.53 -11.92
N THR A 18 16.96 -0.47 -11.55
CA THR A 18 15.54 -0.33 -11.25
C THR A 18 15.38 -0.06 -9.75
N PRO A 19 14.93 1.11 -9.30
CA PRO A 19 13.95 1.22 -8.22
C PRO A 19 12.53 1.12 -8.87
N ALA A 20 11.39 1.23 -8.19
CA ALA A 20 11.06 1.75 -6.86
C ALA A 20 10.23 0.72 -6.05
N LEU A 21 10.47 0.61 -4.74
CA LEU A 21 9.79 1.32 -3.63
C LEU A 21 8.31 0.97 -3.50
N ALA A 22 8.02 0.05 -2.59
CA ALA A 22 6.76 -0.47 -2.05
C ALA A 22 6.98 -1.96 -1.74
N TRP A 23 6.11 -2.61 -0.95
CA TRP A 23 6.19 -4.04 -0.65
C TRP A 23 5.88 -4.88 -1.89
N GLU A 24 6.83 -4.90 -2.81
CA GLU A 24 6.58 -4.57 -4.22
C GLU A 24 5.29 -5.13 -4.80
N GLN A 25 4.66 -4.45 -5.76
CA GLN A 25 3.44 -4.89 -6.47
C GLN A 25 3.32 -6.42 -6.68
N GLU A 26 4.42 -7.07 -7.07
CA GLU A 26 4.56 -8.53 -7.20
C GLU A 26 4.43 -9.31 -5.88
N THR A 27 5.01 -8.84 -4.78
CA THR A 27 4.85 -9.39 -3.42
C THR A 27 3.41 -9.29 -2.92
N HIS A 28 2.71 -8.15 -3.13
CA HIS A 28 1.27 -8.06 -2.85
C HIS A 28 0.48 -9.14 -3.61
N ARG A 29 0.75 -9.27 -4.92
CA ARG A 29 0.16 -10.33 -5.76
C ARG A 29 0.46 -11.72 -5.23
N GLN A 30 1.71 -11.99 -4.83
CA GLN A 30 2.17 -13.29 -4.36
C GLN A 30 1.55 -13.66 -3.01
N ILE A 31 1.46 -12.72 -2.06
CA ILE A 31 0.77 -12.90 -0.77
C ILE A 31 -0.70 -13.31 -0.98
N VAL A 32 -1.39 -12.67 -1.92
CA VAL A 32 -2.80 -12.98 -2.23
C VAL A 32 -2.95 -14.37 -2.86
N LEU A 33 -2.05 -14.76 -3.77
CA LEU A 33 -2.03 -16.11 -4.33
C LEU A 33 -1.74 -17.18 -3.26
N ASP A 34 -0.79 -16.91 -2.37
CA ASP A 34 -0.44 -17.80 -1.26
C ASP A 34 -1.59 -17.94 -0.26
N ALA A 35 -2.36 -16.87 -0.01
CA ALA A 35 -3.55 -16.93 0.83
C ALA A 35 -4.66 -17.81 0.23
N VAL A 36 -4.93 -17.70 -1.07
CA VAL A 36 -5.91 -18.59 -1.74
C VAL A 36 -5.41 -20.03 -1.76
N ASN A 37 -4.12 -20.26 -2.00
CA ASN A 37 -3.50 -21.58 -1.93
C ASN A 37 -3.53 -22.16 -0.50
N TYR A 38 -3.31 -21.34 0.53
CA TYR A 38 -3.42 -21.74 1.92
C TYR A 38 -4.86 -22.18 2.25
N MET A 39 -5.88 -21.41 1.84
CA MET A 39 -7.29 -21.79 2.01
C MET A 39 -7.62 -23.10 1.28
N LYS A 40 -7.12 -23.28 0.04
CA LYS A 40 -7.28 -24.50 -0.79
C LYS A 40 -6.73 -25.75 -0.11
N ASN A 41 -5.61 -25.62 0.60
CA ASN A 41 -4.97 -26.71 1.34
C ASN A 41 -5.54 -26.88 2.77
N ASN A 42 -6.26 -25.88 3.29
CA ASN A 42 -6.88 -25.88 4.63
C ASN A 42 -8.41 -25.62 4.58
N PRO A 43 -9.20 -26.41 3.84
CA PRO A 43 -10.63 -26.16 3.62
C PRO A 43 -11.52 -26.50 4.83
N SER A 44 -10.96 -27.10 5.88
CA SER A 44 -11.66 -27.42 7.14
C SER A 44 -11.57 -26.32 8.19
N THR A 45 -10.57 -25.44 8.10
CA THR A 45 -10.33 -24.31 9.01
C THR A 45 -10.54 -22.95 8.34
N THR A 46 -10.89 -22.93 7.06
CA THR A 46 -11.19 -21.73 6.27
C THR A 46 -12.51 -21.90 5.51
N ASN A 47 -13.09 -20.79 5.05
CA ASN A 47 -14.30 -20.77 4.23
C ASN A 47 -14.04 -21.13 2.75
N TYR A 48 -12.96 -21.87 2.43
CA TYR A 48 -12.59 -22.20 1.04
C TYR A 48 -13.74 -22.78 0.22
N ASN A 49 -14.52 -23.71 0.79
CA ASN A 49 -15.66 -24.33 0.08
C ASN A 49 -16.76 -23.31 -0.27
N LYS A 50 -17.00 -22.30 0.59
CA LYS A 50 -17.91 -21.18 0.30
C LYS A 50 -17.33 -20.27 -0.78
N LEU A 51 -16.03 -19.99 -0.71
CA LEU A 51 -15.31 -19.19 -1.70
C LEU A 51 -15.43 -19.82 -3.09
N VAL A 52 -15.10 -21.11 -3.23
CA VAL A 52 -15.22 -21.89 -4.47
C VAL A 52 -16.65 -21.80 -5.03
N ALA A 53 -17.67 -22.06 -4.19
CA ALA A 53 -19.07 -22.04 -4.62
C ALA A 53 -19.52 -20.66 -5.12
N GLY A 54 -19.13 -19.58 -4.44
CA GLY A 54 -19.44 -18.21 -4.86
C GLY A 54 -18.69 -17.78 -6.12
N VAL A 55 -17.39 -18.10 -6.20
CA VAL A 55 -16.52 -17.81 -7.36
C VAL A 55 -16.98 -18.54 -8.62
N THR A 56 -17.35 -19.83 -8.50
CA THR A 56 -17.94 -20.60 -9.62
C THR A 56 -19.30 -20.05 -10.04
N ARG A 57 -20.13 -19.58 -9.09
CA ARG A 57 -21.41 -18.90 -9.40
C ARG A 57 -21.19 -17.59 -10.17
N ALA A 58 -20.08 -16.90 -9.91
CA ALA A 58 -19.65 -15.70 -10.63
C ALA A 58 -18.96 -16.00 -11.98
N GLY A 59 -18.86 -17.27 -12.40
CA GLY A 59 -18.32 -17.66 -13.71
C GLY A 59 -16.80 -17.82 -13.77
N PHE A 60 -16.11 -17.80 -12.63
CA PHE A 60 -14.66 -17.97 -12.54
C PHE A 60 -14.26 -19.37 -12.04
N THR A 61 -13.09 -19.86 -12.45
CA THR A 61 -12.35 -20.85 -11.65
C THR A 61 -11.67 -20.16 -10.47
N VAL A 62 -11.36 -20.92 -9.41
CA VAL A 62 -10.64 -20.38 -8.24
C VAL A 62 -9.26 -19.83 -8.63
N ASP A 63 -8.55 -20.48 -9.56
CA ASP A 63 -7.22 -20.02 -9.98
C ASP A 63 -7.30 -18.74 -10.85
N GLN A 64 -8.33 -18.57 -11.68
CA GLN A 64 -8.62 -17.31 -12.39
C GLN A 64 -8.96 -16.18 -11.40
N PHE A 65 -9.79 -16.49 -10.40
CA PHE A 65 -10.17 -15.53 -9.37
C PHE A 65 -8.97 -15.11 -8.51
N ALA A 66 -8.12 -16.05 -8.10
CA ALA A 66 -6.88 -15.76 -7.38
C ALA A 66 -5.94 -14.84 -8.20
N THR A 67 -5.83 -15.09 -9.50
CA THR A 67 -5.05 -14.26 -10.43
C THR A 67 -5.62 -12.83 -10.49
N ALA A 68 -6.94 -12.68 -10.62
CA ALA A 68 -7.59 -11.38 -10.66
C ALA A 68 -7.54 -10.62 -9.31
N LEU A 69 -7.63 -11.33 -8.18
CA LEU A 69 -7.43 -10.76 -6.84
C LEU A 69 -6.01 -10.23 -6.68
N GLY A 70 -5.02 -11.05 -7.02
CA GLY A 70 -3.60 -10.69 -6.91
C GLY A 70 -3.24 -9.52 -7.82
N GLN A 71 -3.80 -9.46 -9.04
CA GLN A 71 -3.62 -8.30 -9.92
C GLN A 71 -4.29 -7.05 -9.34
N GLY A 72 -5.48 -7.15 -8.73
CA GLY A 72 -6.06 -6.02 -8.01
C GLY A 72 -5.15 -5.52 -6.89
N ALA A 73 -4.55 -6.42 -6.09
CA ALA A 73 -3.63 -6.01 -5.03
C ALA A 73 -2.31 -5.39 -5.55
N TYR A 74 -1.85 -5.81 -6.74
CA TYR A 74 -0.71 -5.23 -7.48
C TYR A 74 -1.02 -3.81 -8.00
N ASP A 75 -2.24 -3.60 -8.51
CA ASP A 75 -2.62 -2.40 -9.28
C ASP A 75 -2.77 -1.12 -8.43
N VAL A 76 -2.88 -1.22 -7.09
CA VAL A 76 -3.12 -0.07 -6.20
C VAL A 76 -1.93 0.90 -6.17
N ASP A 77 -0.70 0.39 -6.11
CA ASP A 77 0.54 1.18 -6.26
C ASP A 77 0.56 2.02 -7.54
N ASP A 78 -0.16 1.55 -8.57
CA ASP A 78 -0.23 2.18 -9.88
C ASP A 78 -1.39 3.18 -10.04
N PHE A 79 -2.21 3.40 -9.01
CA PHE A 79 -3.36 4.31 -9.09
C PHE A 79 -3.00 5.73 -9.54
N ALA A 80 -3.76 6.22 -10.52
CA ALA A 80 -3.67 7.57 -11.05
C ALA A 80 -4.74 8.49 -10.42
N ASP A 81 -4.89 8.41 -9.10
CA ASP A 81 -5.99 9.02 -8.33
C ASP A 81 -5.58 10.27 -7.54
N THR A 82 -4.27 10.50 -7.37
CA THR A 82 -3.73 11.49 -6.42
C THR A 82 -2.83 12.48 -7.12
N TYR A 83 -3.24 13.75 -7.09
CA TYR A 83 -2.58 14.88 -7.73
C TYR A 83 -2.26 15.93 -6.69
N ILE A 84 -1.00 16.36 -6.65
CA ILE A 84 -0.51 17.45 -5.80
C ILE A 84 -0.14 18.62 -6.72
N CYS A 85 -0.52 19.83 -6.33
CA CYS A 85 -0.40 21.06 -7.09
C CYS A 85 0.74 21.93 -6.56
N GLY A 86 1.60 22.39 -7.47
CA GLY A 86 2.77 23.19 -7.13
C GLY A 86 2.42 24.53 -6.49
N ALA A 87 2.98 24.84 -5.31
CA ALA A 87 2.74 26.07 -4.54
C ALA A 87 2.91 27.35 -5.36
N SER A 88 3.88 27.37 -6.27
CA SER A 88 4.17 28.54 -7.11
C SER A 88 3.37 28.59 -8.41
N THR A 89 3.00 27.45 -9.00
CA THR A 89 2.42 27.37 -10.35
C THR A 89 0.94 27.07 -10.38
N GLY A 90 0.40 26.43 -9.33
CA GLY A 90 -0.91 25.80 -9.35
C GLY A 90 -1.01 24.66 -10.37
N ASP A 91 0.10 24.09 -10.84
CA ASP A 91 0.09 22.97 -11.78
C ASP A 91 0.15 21.64 -11.04
N CYS A 92 -0.82 20.77 -11.35
CA CYS A 92 -1.10 19.56 -10.59
C CYS A 92 -0.58 18.33 -11.31
N GLN A 93 0.26 17.58 -10.64
CA GLN A 93 0.97 16.42 -11.18
C GLN A 93 0.63 15.18 -10.36
N LEU A 94 0.68 14.00 -10.98
CA LEU A 94 0.52 12.70 -10.29
C LEU A 94 1.79 12.28 -9.52
N ALA A 95 2.89 12.98 -9.77
CA ALA A 95 4.25 12.55 -9.48
C ALA A 95 5.22 13.74 -9.40
N PRO A 96 6.32 13.62 -8.65
CA PRO A 96 7.38 14.62 -8.67
C PRO A 96 8.14 14.64 -10.02
N VAL A 97 8.35 15.84 -10.57
CA VAL A 97 8.94 16.03 -11.91
C VAL A 97 10.47 15.89 -11.95
N TRP A 98 11.16 15.90 -10.80
CA TRP A 98 12.62 15.84 -10.70
C TRP A 98 13.24 14.46 -11.00
N GLY A 99 12.42 13.47 -11.36
CA GLY A 99 12.76 12.05 -11.44
C GLY A 99 12.72 11.39 -12.82
N ALA A 100 13.01 12.09 -13.93
CA ALA A 100 13.02 11.48 -15.28
C ALA A 100 14.02 10.31 -15.50
N GLY A 101 14.80 9.95 -14.47
CA GLY A 101 15.62 8.73 -14.39
C GLY A 101 15.63 8.07 -13.01
N ALA A 102 14.75 8.49 -12.10
CA ALA A 102 14.54 7.87 -10.79
C ALA A 102 13.07 7.45 -10.73
N SER A 103 12.84 6.14 -10.93
CA SER A 103 11.54 5.47 -10.85
C SER A 103 10.61 6.11 -9.83
N ILE A 104 9.49 6.60 -10.35
CA ILE A 104 8.68 7.61 -9.68
C ILE A 104 7.76 6.94 -8.66
N VAL A 105 7.90 7.36 -7.40
CA VAL A 105 6.85 7.19 -6.40
C VAL A 105 5.70 8.11 -6.78
N LYS A 106 4.56 7.52 -7.17
CA LYS A 106 3.31 8.27 -7.40
C LYS A 106 2.81 8.86 -6.09
N TYR A 107 2.12 10.00 -6.13
CA TYR A 107 1.58 10.60 -4.91
C TYR A 107 0.50 9.76 -4.22
N THR A 108 -0.04 8.72 -4.88
CA THR A 108 -0.95 7.76 -4.25
C THR A 108 -0.28 7.00 -3.07
N SER A 109 1.04 6.82 -3.11
CA SER A 109 1.84 6.22 -2.01
C SER A 109 1.60 6.83 -0.63
N TYR A 110 1.23 8.11 -0.52
CA TYR A 110 0.96 8.74 0.78
C TYR A 110 -0.28 8.18 1.49
N TRP A 111 -1.17 7.47 0.79
CA TRP A 111 -2.30 6.72 1.37
C TRP A 111 -1.92 5.34 1.92
N HIS A 112 -0.67 4.87 1.74
CA HIS A 112 -0.25 3.51 2.07
C HIS A 112 0.20 3.33 3.53
N PHE A 113 0.23 4.43 4.29
CA PHE A 113 0.73 4.46 5.66
C PHE A 113 -0.38 4.30 6.70
N GLN A 114 -0.03 3.78 7.88
CA GLN A 114 -0.81 3.90 9.11
C GLN A 114 0.16 4.26 10.24
N ASN A 115 0.19 5.52 10.66
CA ASN A 115 1.21 6.06 11.55
C ASN A 115 1.01 5.65 13.01
N HIS A 116 1.59 4.50 13.39
CA HIS A 116 1.63 4.02 14.78
C HIS A 116 2.56 4.87 15.68
N THR A 117 3.45 5.69 15.12
CA THR A 117 4.36 6.56 15.89
C THR A 117 3.66 7.77 16.51
N SER A 118 2.60 8.29 15.86
CA SER A 118 1.84 9.45 16.34
C SER A 118 0.45 9.11 16.90
N GLY A 119 -0.09 7.93 16.60
CA GLY A 119 -1.45 7.58 17.00
C GLY A 119 -2.52 8.43 16.31
N ALA A 120 -3.55 8.82 17.06
CA ALA A 120 -4.76 9.45 16.52
C ALA A 120 -4.49 10.78 15.80
N ASP A 121 -5.24 11.02 14.73
CA ASP A 121 -5.03 12.14 13.80
C ASP A 121 -6.07 13.26 13.91
N VAL A 122 -5.93 14.28 13.07
CA VAL A 122 -6.82 15.44 13.00
C VAL A 122 -8.17 15.15 12.31
N HIS A 123 -8.34 13.98 11.68
CA HIS A 123 -9.63 13.55 11.15
C HIS A 123 -10.48 12.86 12.23
N GLY A 124 -9.84 12.32 13.27
CA GLY A 124 -10.46 11.48 14.29
C GLY A 124 -10.25 9.98 14.08
N ASN A 125 -9.34 9.57 13.19
CA ASN A 125 -8.92 8.18 13.06
C ASN A 125 -8.10 7.75 14.30
N PRO A 126 -8.12 6.48 14.72
CA PRO A 126 -7.25 5.97 15.79
C PRO A 126 -5.74 6.06 15.46
N PHE A 127 -5.41 6.03 14.17
CA PHE A 127 -4.08 6.23 13.60
C PHE A 127 -4.20 7.11 12.34
N GLY A 128 -3.28 8.06 12.13
CA GLY A 128 -3.24 8.83 10.87
C GLY A 128 -2.55 8.11 9.72
N GLY A 129 -2.63 8.65 8.50
CA GLY A 129 -1.78 8.23 7.38
C GLY A 129 -0.42 8.94 7.39
N TYR A 130 0.15 9.18 6.20
CA TYR A 130 1.33 10.03 6.06
C TYR A 130 1.03 11.47 6.51
N ASN A 131 1.94 12.08 7.27
CA ASN A 131 1.93 13.51 7.59
C ASN A 131 3.34 13.90 8.01
N TYR A 132 4.02 14.73 7.22
CA TYR A 132 5.44 15.03 7.44
C TYR A 132 5.72 15.63 8.84
N ALA A 133 4.89 16.56 9.31
CA ALA A 133 4.96 17.12 10.66
C ALA A 133 4.64 16.14 11.82
N LYS A 134 4.30 14.87 11.52
CA LYS A 134 3.96 13.81 12.47
C LYS A 134 4.77 12.52 12.30
N LEU A 135 5.80 12.50 11.44
CA LEU A 135 6.64 11.30 11.30
C LEU A 135 7.57 11.18 12.51
N GLY A 136 7.42 10.10 13.29
CA GLY A 136 8.32 9.82 14.41
C GLY A 136 9.77 9.56 13.99
N MET A 137 9.98 9.14 12.73
CA MET A 137 11.30 8.84 12.16
C MET A 137 11.43 9.32 10.71
N ALA A 138 11.21 10.62 10.44
CA ALA A 138 11.54 11.19 9.13
C ALA A 138 13.00 10.92 8.74
N GLY A 139 13.24 10.56 7.47
CA GLY A 139 14.59 10.36 6.92
C GLY A 139 14.86 11.19 5.67
N ASP A 140 15.90 10.83 4.93
CA ASP A 140 16.38 11.57 3.75
C ASP A 140 15.33 11.72 2.64
N ILE A 141 14.60 10.64 2.32
CA ILE A 141 13.52 10.66 1.33
C ILE A 141 12.34 11.53 1.80
N ASP A 142 11.94 11.44 3.08
CA ASP A 142 10.86 12.26 3.65
C ASP A 142 11.22 13.75 3.66
N ASN A 143 12.45 14.08 4.08
CA ASN A 143 12.98 15.44 4.11
C ASN A 143 13.12 16.03 2.70
N MET A 144 13.51 15.23 1.71
CA MET A 144 13.57 15.62 0.30
C MET A 144 12.17 15.87 -0.27
N ALA A 145 11.19 15.03 0.04
CA ALA A 145 9.80 15.22 -0.36
C ALA A 145 9.26 16.54 0.22
N ALA A 146 9.42 16.77 1.53
CA ALA A 146 8.96 18.00 2.18
C ALA A 146 9.70 19.27 1.71
N GLY A 147 10.99 19.17 1.39
CA GLY A 147 11.75 20.29 0.83
C GLY A 147 11.42 20.60 -0.63
N TRP A 148 11.01 19.59 -1.40
CA TRP A 148 10.61 19.76 -2.80
C TRP A 148 9.17 20.25 -2.94
N LEU A 149 8.25 19.68 -2.15
CA LEU A 149 6.81 19.94 -2.14
C LEU A 149 6.43 21.06 -1.15
N TYR A 150 7.36 21.98 -0.86
CA TYR A 150 7.17 23.00 0.17
C TYR A 150 6.00 23.94 -0.18
N GLY A 151 4.93 23.92 0.64
CA GLY A 151 3.68 24.64 0.38
C GLY A 151 2.84 24.09 -0.80
N ASP A 152 3.21 22.93 -1.37
CA ASP A 152 2.38 22.27 -2.38
C ASP A 152 1.11 21.70 -1.72
N TYR A 153 0.00 21.68 -2.46
CA TYR A 153 -1.32 21.38 -1.90
C TYR A 153 -2.00 20.21 -2.63
N LEU A 154 -2.92 19.50 -1.95
CA LEU A 154 -3.71 18.44 -2.58
C LEU A 154 -4.72 19.08 -3.53
N ASP A 155 -4.82 18.59 -4.77
CA ASP A 155 -5.76 19.12 -5.73
C ASP A 155 -7.21 18.98 -5.26
N ASP A 156 -7.91 20.08 -5.00
CA ASP A 156 -9.33 20.13 -4.64
C ASP A 156 -10.23 20.67 -5.76
N GLY A 157 -9.69 20.73 -6.98
CA GLY A 157 -10.44 21.00 -8.20
C GLY A 157 -10.65 22.49 -8.50
N ALA A 158 -11.35 22.75 -9.61
CA ALA A 158 -11.44 24.08 -10.20
C ALA A 158 -12.06 25.12 -9.23
N GLY A 159 -11.25 26.08 -8.79
CA GLY A 159 -11.66 27.17 -7.91
C GLY A 159 -11.47 26.91 -6.41
N GLY A 160 -10.84 25.81 -6.02
CA GLY A 160 -10.44 25.51 -4.64
C GLY A 160 -9.18 26.24 -4.18
N LEU A 161 -8.25 25.49 -3.59
CA LEU A 161 -6.90 25.92 -3.19
C LEU A 161 -6.08 26.41 -4.40
N LYS A 162 -5.15 27.33 -4.15
CA LYS A 162 -4.44 28.07 -5.22
C LYS A 162 -2.97 28.29 -4.89
N GLY A 163 -2.14 28.16 -5.91
CA GLY A 163 -0.75 28.59 -5.85
C GLY A 163 -0.62 30.12 -5.76
N TRP A 164 0.55 30.57 -5.30
CA TRP A 164 0.85 31.98 -4.99
C TRP A 164 0.76 32.92 -6.21
N PHE A 165 0.94 32.39 -7.42
CA PHE A 165 0.93 33.17 -8.68
C PHE A 165 -0.12 32.72 -9.70
N GLY A 166 -0.92 31.69 -9.38
CA GLY A 166 -1.89 31.10 -10.29
C GLY A 166 -2.52 29.82 -9.77
N ASP A 167 -3.54 29.36 -10.47
CA ASP A 167 -4.31 28.15 -10.18
C ASP A 167 -4.57 27.43 -11.51
N SER A 168 -4.30 26.13 -11.55
CA SER A 168 -4.69 25.25 -12.64
C SER A 168 -5.12 23.86 -12.14
N SER A 169 -5.77 23.81 -10.98
CA SER A 169 -6.42 22.64 -10.40
C SER A 169 -7.48 22.04 -11.34
N LYS A 170 -7.49 20.70 -11.47
CA LYS A 170 -8.14 19.99 -12.60
C LYS A 170 -8.81 18.66 -12.25
N TYR A 171 -8.24 17.88 -11.33
CA TYR A 171 -8.54 16.47 -11.10
C TYR A 171 -9.37 16.22 -9.84
N ASN A 172 -9.29 17.11 -8.85
CA ASN A 172 -10.05 17.09 -7.59
C ASN A 172 -9.79 15.84 -6.72
N SER A 173 -8.51 15.53 -6.46
CA SER A 173 -8.09 14.47 -5.54
C SER A 173 -8.69 14.58 -4.14
N TYR A 174 -8.89 15.79 -3.59
CA TYR A 174 -9.57 15.95 -2.29
C TYR A 174 -11.05 15.54 -2.36
N GLY A 175 -11.80 16.04 -3.36
CA GLY A 175 -13.23 15.77 -3.51
C GLY A 175 -13.57 14.39 -4.08
N VAL A 176 -12.58 13.63 -4.56
CA VAL A 176 -12.73 12.27 -5.09
C VAL A 176 -11.99 11.26 -4.21
N THR A 177 -10.66 11.29 -4.22
CA THR A 177 -9.80 10.26 -3.63
C THR A 177 -9.76 10.33 -2.11
N GLU A 178 -9.49 11.50 -1.53
CA GLU A 178 -9.55 11.67 -0.07
C GLU A 178 -10.97 11.42 0.44
N ALA A 179 -11.98 11.92 -0.27
CA ALA A 179 -13.39 11.69 0.06
C ALA A 179 -13.78 10.20 0.04
N HIS A 180 -13.19 9.38 -0.83
CA HIS A 180 -13.34 7.92 -0.81
C HIS A 180 -12.67 7.29 0.43
N TYR A 181 -11.53 7.80 0.86
CA TYR A 181 -10.76 7.28 2.01
C TYR A 181 -11.14 7.95 3.35
N ARG A 182 -12.26 8.68 3.42
CA ARG A 182 -12.70 9.42 4.62
C ARG A 182 -13.76 8.64 5.41
N PHE A 183 -13.36 7.77 6.36
CA PHE A 183 -14.31 6.93 7.12
C PHE A 183 -14.54 7.34 8.58
N GLY A 184 -15.68 8.02 8.81
CA GLY A 184 -16.20 8.34 10.15
C GLY A 184 -15.55 9.56 10.80
N GLY A 185 -14.45 10.06 10.23
CA GLY A 185 -13.80 11.33 10.59
C GLY A 185 -14.32 12.54 9.81
N VAL A 186 -13.70 13.69 10.06
CA VAL A 186 -13.98 14.97 9.38
C VAL A 186 -12.72 15.48 8.67
N SER A 187 -12.86 15.85 7.41
CA SER A 187 -11.81 16.51 6.64
C SER A 187 -12.31 17.84 6.06
N SER A 188 -11.38 18.77 5.87
CA SER A 188 -11.55 20.06 5.20
C SER A 188 -10.37 20.29 4.26
N ALA A 189 -10.60 20.86 3.08
CA ALA A 189 -9.54 21.13 2.10
C ALA A 189 -8.38 21.95 2.69
N SER A 190 -8.64 22.86 3.63
CA SER A 190 -7.60 23.64 4.32
C SER A 190 -6.62 22.83 5.20
N GLN A 191 -6.92 21.56 5.52
CA GLN A 191 -5.91 20.67 6.13
C GLN A 191 -4.87 20.19 5.10
N TYR A 192 -5.17 20.31 3.81
CA TYR A 192 -4.36 19.85 2.69
C TYR A 192 -3.76 21.03 1.89
N ALA A 193 -3.65 22.20 2.54
CA ALA A 193 -3.12 23.43 1.93
C ALA A 193 -1.58 23.48 1.86
N ASP A 194 -0.89 22.74 2.73
CA ASP A 194 0.58 22.71 2.79
C ASP A 194 1.05 21.26 3.06
N PHE A 195 1.79 20.66 2.13
CA PHE A 195 2.27 19.26 2.17
C PHE A 195 2.95 18.88 3.49
N GLU A 196 3.73 19.80 4.06
CA GLU A 196 4.50 19.62 5.29
C GLU A 196 3.60 19.32 6.50
N THR A 197 2.32 19.71 6.44
CA THR A 197 1.32 19.50 7.50
C THR A 197 0.13 18.66 7.06
N MET A 198 0.06 18.31 5.76
CA MET A 198 -1.03 17.57 5.13
C MET A 198 -1.24 16.21 5.81
N PRO A 199 -2.43 15.96 6.40
CA PRO A 199 -2.76 14.67 6.99
C PRO A 199 -3.38 13.77 5.91
N PHE A 200 -2.66 12.78 5.42
CA PHE A 200 -3.28 11.75 4.59
C PHE A 200 -4.13 10.81 5.46
N GLN A 201 -5.18 10.24 4.87
CA GLN A 201 -6.00 9.18 5.50
C GLN A 201 -5.16 7.90 5.59
N PRO A 202 -5.34 7.08 6.64
CA PRO A 202 -4.58 5.84 6.79
C PRO A 202 -5.04 4.75 5.80
N ILE A 203 -4.14 3.83 5.45
CA ILE A 203 -4.40 2.76 4.47
C ILE A 203 -5.57 1.84 4.85
N ASP A 204 -5.90 1.67 6.14
CA ASP A 204 -7.07 0.88 6.53
C ASP A 204 -8.39 1.54 6.10
N ASN A 205 -8.42 2.87 5.95
CA ASN A 205 -9.55 3.56 5.32
C ASN A 205 -9.60 3.34 3.79
N LEU A 206 -8.46 3.26 3.09
CA LEU A 206 -8.40 2.85 1.67
C LEU A 206 -8.94 1.42 1.50
N GLY A 207 -8.50 0.50 2.36
CA GLY A 207 -9.02 -0.86 2.43
C GLY A 207 -10.53 -0.91 2.67
N GLN A 208 -11.00 -0.10 3.63
CA GLN A 208 -12.41 -0.02 3.97
C GLN A 208 -13.28 0.55 2.84
N TYR A 209 -12.76 1.46 2.01
CA TYR A 209 -13.44 1.92 0.80
C TYR A 209 -13.68 0.77 -0.18
N TRP A 210 -12.60 0.10 -0.58
CA TRP A 210 -12.68 -0.96 -1.58
C TRP A 210 -13.46 -2.18 -1.08
N TRP A 211 -13.40 -2.45 0.23
CA TRP A 211 -14.25 -3.43 0.89
C TRP A 211 -15.74 -3.09 0.79
N GLN A 212 -16.13 -1.82 0.94
CA GLN A 212 -17.51 -1.39 0.71
C GLN A 212 -17.93 -1.50 -0.75
N GLN A 213 -17.04 -1.17 -1.70
CA GLN A 213 -17.31 -1.39 -3.12
C GLN A 213 -17.55 -2.88 -3.42
N PHE A 214 -16.72 -3.78 -2.85
CA PHE A 214 -16.92 -5.23 -2.95
C PHE A 214 -18.22 -5.70 -2.31
N LEU A 215 -18.59 -5.21 -1.12
CA LEU A 215 -19.84 -5.60 -0.47
C LEU A 215 -21.07 -5.19 -1.30
N ALA A 216 -21.04 -3.99 -1.89
CA ALA A 216 -22.10 -3.45 -2.72
C ALA A 216 -22.20 -4.19 -4.08
N GLN A 217 -21.09 -4.31 -4.80
CA GLN A 217 -20.98 -5.01 -6.07
C GLN A 217 -19.74 -5.92 -6.07
N PRO A 218 -19.89 -7.21 -5.72
CA PRO A 218 -18.75 -8.13 -5.60
C PRO A 218 -18.03 -8.33 -6.92
N THR A 219 -16.80 -7.83 -7.02
CA THR A 219 -15.87 -8.12 -8.11
C THR A 219 -14.53 -8.60 -7.55
N ALA A 220 -13.77 -9.38 -8.33
CA ALA A 220 -12.42 -9.75 -7.95
C ALA A 220 -11.50 -8.53 -7.84
N GLN A 221 -11.73 -7.49 -8.65
CA GLN A 221 -10.93 -6.28 -8.63
C GLN A 221 -11.11 -5.46 -7.34
N SER A 222 -12.35 -5.17 -6.92
CA SER A 222 -12.59 -4.41 -5.68
C SER A 222 -12.13 -5.17 -4.43
N LEU A 223 -12.24 -6.50 -4.43
CA LEU A 223 -11.64 -7.31 -3.38
C LEU A 223 -10.11 -7.28 -3.46
N GLY A 224 -9.49 -7.40 -4.64
CA GLY A 224 -8.05 -7.28 -4.81
C GLY A 224 -7.49 -5.95 -4.29
N PHE A 225 -8.12 -4.83 -4.62
CA PHE A 225 -7.78 -3.51 -4.08
C PHE A 225 -7.90 -3.45 -2.54
N THR A 226 -8.84 -4.18 -1.95
CA THR A 226 -8.93 -4.34 -0.48
C THR A 226 -7.70 -5.07 0.08
N LEU A 227 -7.19 -6.09 -0.62
CA LEU A 227 -6.09 -6.94 -0.16
C LEU A 227 -4.70 -6.29 -0.29
N HIS A 228 -4.57 -5.19 -1.03
CA HIS A 228 -3.36 -4.36 -1.02
C HIS A 228 -3.00 -3.85 0.39
N THR A 229 -3.99 -3.71 1.28
CA THR A 229 -3.79 -3.41 2.72
C THR A 229 -2.83 -4.33 3.48
N THR A 230 -2.39 -5.43 2.86
CA THR A 230 -1.19 -6.16 3.28
C THR A 230 -0.03 -5.23 3.63
N ASP A 231 0.12 -4.06 2.98
CA ASP A 231 1.02 -2.96 3.34
C ASP A 231 1.09 -2.58 4.83
N LEU A 232 0.05 -2.85 5.62
CA LEU A 232 0.09 -2.68 7.07
C LEU A 232 1.11 -3.58 7.78
N LEU A 233 1.55 -4.68 7.17
CA LEU A 233 2.60 -5.56 7.69
C LEU A 233 4.00 -5.14 7.16
N GLN A 234 4.09 -4.02 6.44
CA GLN A 234 5.32 -3.40 5.98
C GLN A 234 5.79 -2.51 7.15
N PRO A 235 7.00 -2.72 7.71
CA PRO A 235 7.42 -1.99 8.90
C PRO A 235 7.50 -0.47 8.69
N HIS A 236 8.08 0.01 7.59
CA HIS A 236 8.15 1.42 7.23
C HIS A 236 6.78 2.08 7.05
N HIS A 237 5.76 1.35 6.57
CA HIS A 237 4.41 1.88 6.39
C HIS A 237 3.68 2.11 7.73
N THR A 238 4.04 1.34 8.77
CA THR A 238 3.50 1.53 10.13
C THR A 238 4.33 2.46 11.00
N TRP A 239 5.63 2.51 10.76
CA TRP A 239 6.55 3.50 11.34
C TRP A 239 6.50 4.87 10.62
N ALA A 240 5.68 4.98 9.57
CA ALA A 240 5.45 6.19 8.77
C ALA A 240 6.75 6.87 8.29
N THR A 241 7.48 6.21 7.38
CA THR A 241 8.65 6.80 6.73
C THR A 241 8.88 6.21 5.34
N SER A 242 9.26 7.05 4.38
CA SER A 242 9.72 6.66 3.04
C SER A 242 11.22 6.35 3.00
N ALA A 243 11.92 6.47 4.13
CA ALA A 243 13.38 6.42 4.26
C ALA A 243 13.85 5.21 5.09
N HIS A 244 15.08 5.25 5.65
CA HIS A 244 15.58 4.23 6.58
C HIS A 244 15.53 2.81 6.00
N ASN A 245 16.27 2.57 4.92
CA ASN A 245 16.36 1.28 4.21
C ASN A 245 15.08 0.79 3.49
N HIS A 246 13.98 1.55 3.46
CA HIS A 246 12.68 1.22 2.84
C HIS A 246 12.81 0.37 1.55
N SER A 247 13.37 0.95 0.50
CA SER A 247 13.67 0.32 -0.80
C SER A 247 14.31 -1.06 -0.67
N SER A 248 15.36 -1.10 0.14
CA SER A 248 16.28 -2.21 0.21
C SER A 248 15.72 -3.36 1.03
N TRP A 249 14.79 -3.07 1.94
CA TRP A 249 14.05 -4.06 2.71
C TRP A 249 13.08 -4.80 1.80
N GLU A 250 12.28 -4.07 1.02
CA GLU A 250 11.25 -4.63 0.15
C GLU A 250 11.83 -5.41 -1.03
N GLN A 251 12.83 -4.84 -1.68
CA GLN A 251 13.61 -5.52 -2.71
C GLN A 251 14.22 -6.81 -2.15
N TRP A 252 14.78 -6.77 -0.93
CA TRP A 252 15.29 -7.97 -0.27
C TRP A 252 14.17 -8.98 -0.02
N VAL A 253 12.97 -8.56 0.40
CA VAL A 253 11.81 -9.45 0.60
C VAL A 253 11.40 -10.11 -0.71
N ARG A 254 11.25 -9.37 -1.82
CA ARG A 254 10.98 -9.95 -3.15
C ARG A 254 12.06 -10.97 -3.52
N ASP A 255 13.32 -10.56 -3.47
CA ASP A 255 14.47 -11.36 -3.92
C ASP A 255 14.67 -12.64 -3.06
N ASN A 256 14.18 -12.64 -1.82
CA ASN A 256 14.32 -13.74 -0.86
C ASN A 256 13.02 -14.53 -0.61
N TYR A 257 11.87 -14.13 -1.17
CA TYR A 257 10.55 -14.68 -0.82
C TYR A 257 10.49 -16.21 -0.93
N ALA A 258 10.91 -16.74 -2.08
CA ALA A 258 10.92 -18.18 -2.34
C ALA A 258 12.08 -18.91 -1.65
N SER A 259 13.26 -18.28 -1.53
CA SER A 259 14.47 -18.92 -1.01
C SER A 259 14.51 -19.01 0.52
N GLN A 260 13.80 -18.11 1.21
CA GLN A 260 13.62 -18.13 2.67
C GLN A 260 12.30 -18.82 3.08
N HIS A 261 11.54 -19.35 2.12
CA HIS A 261 10.24 -20.01 2.33
C HIS A 261 9.25 -19.14 3.13
N LEU A 262 9.13 -17.86 2.78
CA LEU A 262 8.36 -16.88 3.57
C LEU A 262 6.84 -17.16 3.61
N ASN A 263 6.34 -18.01 2.71
CA ASN A 263 4.96 -18.48 2.66
C ASN A 263 4.74 -19.84 3.36
N ASP A 264 5.62 -20.27 4.28
CA ASP A 264 5.48 -21.53 5.03
C ASP A 264 4.08 -21.66 5.67
N PRO A 265 3.27 -22.67 5.26
CA PRO A 265 1.94 -22.87 5.81
C PRO A 265 1.90 -23.01 7.34
N ALA A 266 2.94 -23.52 7.99
CA ALA A 266 2.99 -23.62 9.44
C ALA A 266 3.10 -22.23 10.11
N LEU A 267 3.87 -21.31 9.52
CA LEU A 267 3.95 -19.92 9.99
C LEU A 267 2.64 -19.18 9.72
N VAL A 268 1.99 -19.41 8.57
CA VAL A 268 0.67 -18.83 8.26
C VAL A 268 -0.40 -19.35 9.23
N SER A 269 -0.37 -20.65 9.57
CA SER A 269 -1.25 -21.23 10.60
C SER A 269 -1.04 -20.61 11.98
N ALA A 270 0.20 -20.28 12.36
CA ALA A 270 0.49 -19.61 13.62
C ALA A 270 0.00 -18.15 13.59
N ALA A 271 0.31 -17.40 12.52
CA ALA A 271 -0.09 -16.01 12.34
C ALA A 271 -1.63 -15.80 12.33
N LEU A 272 -2.39 -16.80 11.87
CA LEU A 272 -3.85 -16.77 11.94
C LEU A 272 -4.41 -16.75 13.38
N ALA A 273 -3.64 -17.17 14.39
CA ALA A 273 -4.07 -17.13 15.78
C ALA A 273 -4.00 -15.70 16.38
N ASP A 274 -3.18 -14.83 15.81
CA ASP A 274 -3.00 -13.44 16.26
C ASP A 274 -4.08 -12.48 15.70
N PHE A 275 -4.91 -12.96 14.76
CA PHE A 275 -6.02 -12.20 14.19
C PHE A 275 -7.38 -12.65 14.73
N THR A 276 -8.16 -11.69 15.22
CA THR A 276 -9.57 -11.91 15.57
C THR A 276 -10.41 -12.15 14.30
N PRO A 277 -11.11 -13.29 14.15
CA PRO A 277 -11.93 -13.56 12.97
C PRO A 277 -13.08 -12.55 12.81
N LEU A 278 -13.28 -12.09 11.57
CA LEU A 278 -14.41 -11.22 11.23
C LEU A 278 -15.74 -11.99 11.34
N ALA A 279 -16.75 -11.37 11.97
CA ALA A 279 -18.09 -11.93 12.04
C ALA A 279 -18.70 -12.12 10.63
N PRO A 280 -19.54 -13.14 10.36
CA PRO A 280 -20.04 -13.43 9.01
C PRO A 280 -20.81 -12.29 8.32
N ALA A 281 -21.34 -11.34 9.08
CA ALA A 281 -22.04 -10.15 8.59
C ALA A 281 -21.24 -8.85 8.74
N ALA A 282 -19.96 -8.89 9.15
CA ALA A 282 -19.14 -7.70 9.37
C ALA A 282 -19.06 -6.81 8.12
N VAL A 283 -19.18 -5.49 8.28
CA VAL A 283 -19.09 -4.49 7.20
C VAL A 283 -17.89 -3.55 7.37
N ASP A 284 -17.35 -3.46 8.59
CA ASP A 284 -16.09 -2.78 8.90
C ASP A 284 -14.99 -3.84 9.07
N ILE A 285 -13.85 -3.65 8.41
CA ILE A 285 -12.65 -4.50 8.50
C ILE A 285 -11.46 -3.78 9.13
N ARG A 286 -11.55 -2.48 9.39
CA ARG A 286 -10.44 -1.68 9.97
C ARG A 286 -9.92 -2.23 11.29
N PRO A 287 -10.73 -2.80 12.20
CA PRO A 287 -10.20 -3.46 13.40
C PRO A 287 -9.30 -4.67 13.11
N LEU A 288 -9.53 -5.41 12.01
CA LEU A 288 -8.63 -6.48 11.55
C LEU A 288 -7.33 -5.89 10.99
N LEU A 289 -7.46 -4.90 10.11
CA LEU A 289 -6.33 -4.22 9.47
C LEU A 289 -5.41 -3.58 10.54
N THR A 290 -5.98 -2.93 11.55
CA THR A 290 -5.27 -2.34 12.69
C THR A 290 -4.53 -3.39 13.54
N GLN A 291 -5.02 -4.64 13.65
CA GLN A 291 -4.26 -5.72 14.31
C GLN A 291 -2.98 -6.03 13.52
N GLY A 292 -3.05 -6.06 12.19
CA GLY A 292 -1.89 -6.22 11.32
C GLY A 292 -0.90 -5.07 11.48
N GLY A 293 -1.38 -3.83 11.39
CA GLY A 293 -0.55 -2.63 11.59
C GLY A 293 0.16 -2.62 12.95
N SER A 294 -0.58 -2.97 14.03
CA SER A 294 -0.03 -3.04 15.38
C SER A 294 1.05 -4.13 15.51
N TYR A 295 0.85 -5.29 14.87
CA TYR A 295 1.83 -6.37 14.85
C TYR A 295 3.11 -5.97 14.12
N SER A 296 2.98 -5.32 12.97
CA SER A 296 4.09 -4.78 12.17
C SER A 296 4.93 -3.78 12.96
N TYR A 297 4.26 -2.79 13.56
CA TYR A 297 4.90 -1.77 14.36
C TYR A 297 5.71 -2.38 15.52
N ALA A 298 5.10 -3.31 16.25
CA ALA A 298 5.71 -3.95 17.42
C ALA A 298 6.91 -4.88 17.09
N ASN A 299 6.91 -5.55 15.93
CA ASN A 299 7.87 -6.63 15.62
C ASN A 299 8.83 -6.32 14.47
N GLY A 300 8.49 -5.38 13.58
CA GLY A 300 9.22 -5.10 12.34
C GLY A 300 10.34 -4.07 12.44
N GLY A 301 10.33 -3.19 13.46
CA GLY A 301 11.11 -1.94 13.50
C GLY A 301 12.63 -2.06 13.28
N ILE A 302 13.23 -3.22 13.49
CA ILE A 302 14.69 -3.42 13.29
C ILE A 302 15.12 -3.22 11.83
N VAL A 303 14.30 -3.55 10.84
CA VAL A 303 14.69 -3.47 9.40
C VAL A 303 14.80 -2.04 8.88
N LEU A 304 14.33 -1.06 9.64
CA LEU A 304 14.55 0.35 9.35
C LEU A 304 16.03 0.72 9.57
N SER A 305 16.71 0.05 10.50
CA SER A 305 18.12 0.30 10.82
C SER A 305 19.09 -0.79 10.34
N SER A 306 18.60 -2.02 10.15
CA SER A 306 19.43 -3.21 9.90
C SER A 306 19.31 -3.71 8.45
N THR A 307 20.46 -3.91 7.82
CA THR A 307 20.61 -4.61 6.53
C THR A 307 21.13 -6.04 6.70
N ASP A 308 21.30 -6.52 7.93
CA ASP A 308 21.78 -7.87 8.22
C ASP A 308 20.79 -8.94 7.74
N GLN A 309 21.33 -10.02 7.16
CA GLN A 309 20.53 -11.12 6.60
C GLN A 309 19.71 -11.83 7.69
N GLY A 310 20.25 -12.01 8.89
CA GLY A 310 19.58 -12.68 10.00
C GLY A 310 18.41 -11.87 10.55
N ASP A 311 18.59 -10.56 10.75
CA ASP A 311 17.50 -9.66 11.12
C ASP A 311 16.39 -9.62 10.07
N ARG A 312 16.77 -9.51 8.79
CA ARG A 312 15.83 -9.46 7.67
C ARG A 312 15.05 -10.77 7.51
N THR A 313 15.70 -11.92 7.52
CA THR A 313 15.02 -13.23 7.52
C THR A 313 14.08 -13.36 8.71
N ARG A 314 14.51 -13.00 9.92
CA ARG A 314 13.66 -13.07 11.12
C ARG A 314 12.41 -12.21 11.01
N VAL A 315 12.52 -10.98 10.51
CA VAL A 315 11.35 -10.09 10.35
C VAL A 315 10.47 -10.56 9.19
N ALA A 316 11.04 -11.02 8.09
CA ALA A 316 10.27 -11.46 6.93
C ALA A 316 9.46 -12.73 7.22
N GLN A 317 10.02 -13.65 8.02
CA GLN A 317 9.32 -14.83 8.57
C GLN A 317 8.23 -14.49 9.59
N MET A 318 8.14 -13.24 10.04
CA MET A 318 6.98 -12.73 10.79
C MET A 318 6.01 -12.02 9.84
N MET A 319 6.47 -11.05 9.06
CA MET A 319 5.60 -10.16 8.28
C MET A 319 4.85 -10.87 7.15
N ILE A 320 5.52 -11.68 6.32
CA ILE A 320 4.86 -12.34 5.18
C ILE A 320 3.76 -13.32 5.63
N PRO A 321 3.99 -14.21 6.63
CA PRO A 321 2.92 -15.07 7.14
C PRO A 321 1.75 -14.29 7.74
N HIS A 322 1.98 -13.14 8.37
CA HIS A 322 0.92 -12.29 8.90
C HIS A 322 0.13 -11.58 7.78
N SER A 323 0.78 -11.16 6.70
CA SER A 323 0.08 -10.65 5.52
C SER A 323 -0.82 -11.70 4.88
N ILE A 324 -0.30 -12.92 4.69
CA ILE A 324 -1.06 -14.05 4.16
C ILE A 324 -2.24 -14.37 5.10
N ALA A 325 -2.01 -14.44 6.41
CA ALA A 325 -3.05 -14.69 7.41
C ALA A 325 -4.15 -13.60 7.41
N MET A 326 -3.77 -12.32 7.34
CA MET A 326 -4.72 -11.21 7.25
C MET A 326 -5.59 -11.32 5.98
N VAL A 327 -4.99 -11.62 4.82
CA VAL A 327 -5.72 -11.89 3.59
C VAL A 327 -6.67 -13.08 3.74
N VAL A 328 -6.23 -14.18 4.37
CA VAL A 328 -7.10 -15.34 4.65
C VAL A 328 -8.31 -14.95 5.51
N VAL A 329 -8.17 -14.06 6.51
CA VAL A 329 -9.32 -13.60 7.31
C VAL A 329 -10.26 -12.70 6.50
N VAL A 330 -9.74 -11.81 5.64
CA VAL A 330 -10.58 -11.01 4.71
C VAL A 330 -11.30 -11.92 3.70
N LEU A 331 -10.61 -12.89 3.11
CA LEU A 331 -11.19 -13.86 2.17
C LEU A 331 -12.21 -14.78 2.84
N ASN A 332 -12.00 -15.16 4.11
CA ASN A 332 -12.99 -15.89 4.90
C ASN A 332 -14.30 -15.09 5.01
N ARG A 333 -14.21 -13.78 5.25
CA ARG A 333 -15.38 -12.88 5.29
C ARG A 333 -15.99 -12.65 3.89
N ALA A 334 -15.16 -12.51 2.85
CA ALA A 334 -15.61 -12.36 1.47
C ALA A 334 -16.39 -13.58 0.98
N ALA A 335 -15.96 -14.79 1.35
CA ALA A 335 -16.65 -16.02 1.05
C ALA A 335 -18.10 -16.05 1.61
N GLU A 336 -18.34 -15.48 2.80
CA GLU A 336 -19.71 -15.31 3.33
C GLU A 336 -20.54 -14.32 2.48
N ARG A 337 -19.92 -13.29 1.91
CA ARG A 337 -20.60 -12.35 1.00
C ARG A 337 -20.96 -13.00 -0.34
N LEU A 338 -20.09 -13.88 -0.86
CA LEU A 338 -20.26 -14.54 -2.16
C LEU A 338 -21.15 -15.80 -2.09
N ALA A 339 -21.33 -16.39 -0.91
CA ALA A 339 -22.23 -17.52 -0.70
C ALA A 339 -23.72 -17.11 -0.78
N ASN A 340 -24.03 -15.86 -0.40
CA ASN A 340 -25.36 -15.25 -0.44
C ASN A 340 -25.63 -14.62 -1.81
#